data_AF-M1EKB1-F1
#
_entry.id   AF-M1EKB1-F1
#
_cell.length_a   1.000
_cell.length_b   1.000
_cell.length_c   1.000
_cell.angle_alpha   90.00
_cell.angle_beta   90.00
_cell.angle_gamma   90.00
#
_symmetry.space_group_name_H-M   'P 1'
#
loop_
_entity.id
_entity.type
_entity.pdbx_description
1 polymer ?
#
loop_
_entity_poly.entity_id
_entity_poly.type
_entity_poly.pdbx_seq_one_letter_code
_entity_poly.pdbx_strand_id
1 'polypeptide(L)'
;MASLLQSERVLYLVQGEKKVRAPLSQLYFCRYCSELRSLECVSHEVDSHYCPSCLENMPSAEAKLKKNRCANCFDCPGCMHTLSTRATSISTQLPDDPAKTTMKKAYYLACGFCRWTSRDVGMADKSVASGGWQEPENPHTQR
;
A
#
# COMPACT_ATOMS: atom_id res chain seq x y z
N MET A 1 -8.31 15.72 14.11
CA MET A 1 -8.71 16.79 15.05
C MET A 1 -9.41 17.97 14.39
N ALA A 2 -9.10 18.33 13.14
CA ALA A 2 -9.78 19.43 12.43
C ALA A 2 -11.30 19.27 12.28
N SER A 3 -11.80 18.04 12.11
CA SER A 3 -13.24 17.77 11.95
C SER A 3 -14.08 17.96 13.22
N LEU A 4 -13.48 17.88 14.41
CA LEU A 4 -14.21 17.98 15.68
C LEU A 4 -14.75 19.41 15.92
N LEU A 5 -14.03 20.42 15.43
CA LEU A 5 -14.34 21.84 15.65
C LEU A 5 -15.17 22.49 14.53
N GLN A 6 -15.68 21.69 13.58
CA GLN A 6 -16.48 22.20 12.45
C GLN A 6 -15.79 23.34 11.68
N SER A 7 -14.50 23.15 11.35
CA SER A 7 -13.68 24.12 10.61
C SER A 7 -14.33 24.65 9.33
N GLU A 8 -15.19 23.86 8.70
CA GLU A 8 -15.92 24.18 7.46
C GLU A 8 -16.98 25.28 7.60
N ARG A 9 -17.28 25.77 8.82
CA ARG A 9 -18.29 26.82 9.04
C ARG A 9 -17.78 28.23 8.74
N VAL A 10 -16.52 28.51 9.03
CA VAL A 10 -15.91 29.83 8.81
C VAL A 10 -14.95 29.71 7.63
N LEU A 11 -15.34 30.33 6.52
CA LEU A 11 -14.63 30.24 5.26
C LEU A 11 -13.99 31.57 4.89
N TYR A 12 -12.82 31.50 4.29
CA TYR A 12 -12.09 32.64 3.76
C TYR A 12 -12.25 32.64 2.23
N LEU A 13 -12.43 33.83 1.67
CA LEU A 13 -12.50 34.02 0.23
C LEU A 13 -11.08 34.21 -0.33
N VAL A 14 -10.68 33.32 -1.24
CA VAL A 14 -9.44 33.47 -2.01
C VAL A 14 -9.78 33.99 -3.40
N GLN A 15 -9.07 35.04 -3.82
CA GLN A 15 -9.17 35.61 -5.15
C GLN A 15 -7.97 35.13 -5.98
N GLY A 16 -8.22 34.22 -6.92
CA GLY A 16 -7.29 33.81 -7.98
C GLY A 16 -8.01 33.79 -9.32
N GLU A 17 -7.60 32.91 -10.25
CA GLU A 17 -8.36 32.68 -11.51
C GLU A 17 -9.80 32.21 -11.23
N LYS A 18 -10.00 31.48 -10.14
CA LYS A 18 -11.30 31.06 -9.63
C LYS A 18 -11.50 31.64 -8.23
N LYS A 19 -12.75 32.01 -7.91
CA LYS A 19 -13.15 32.41 -6.56
C LYS A 19 -13.48 31.14 -5.75
N VAL A 20 -12.68 30.86 -4.73
CA VAL A 20 -12.83 29.69 -3.87
C VAL A 20 -13.09 30.15 -2.44
N ARG A 21 -14.01 29.47 -1.74
CA ARG A 21 -14.26 29.63 -0.29
C ARG A 21 -13.83 28.36 0.41
N ALA A 22 -12.83 28.45 1.27
CA ALA A 22 -12.29 27.31 2.01
C ALA A 22 -11.94 27.72 3.44
N PRO A 23 -11.94 26.77 4.40
CA PRO A 23 -11.54 27.05 5.77
C PRO A 23 -10.06 27.37 5.85
N LEU A 24 -9.65 28.18 6.83
CA LEU A 24 -8.25 28.60 6.98
C LEU A 24 -7.28 27.41 7.08
N SER A 25 -7.72 26.29 7.67
CA SER A 25 -6.91 25.07 7.81
C SER A 25 -6.56 24.37 6.50
N GLN A 26 -7.23 24.72 5.39
CA GLN A 26 -6.97 24.17 4.05
C GLN A 26 -6.32 25.21 3.11
N LEU A 27 -6.04 26.41 3.60
CA LEU A 27 -5.43 27.49 2.83
C LEU A 27 -3.94 27.60 3.14
N TYR A 28 -3.19 28.07 2.15
CA TYR A 28 -1.77 28.38 2.27
C TYR A 28 -1.54 29.89 2.20
N PHE A 29 -0.58 30.40 2.96
CA PHE A 29 -0.16 31.79 2.85
C PHE A 29 1.06 31.89 1.94
N CYS A 30 0.93 32.61 0.82
CA CYS A 30 2.05 32.89 -0.07
C CYS A 30 2.87 34.07 0.47
N ARG A 31 4.06 33.80 0.99
CA ARG A 31 4.97 34.84 1.51
C ARG A 31 5.44 35.83 0.43
N TYR A 32 5.53 35.40 -0.82
CA TYR A 32 6.03 36.23 -1.92
C TYR A 32 5.01 37.29 -2.37
N CYS A 33 3.72 36.93 -2.44
CA CYS A 33 2.65 37.85 -2.84
C CYS A 33 1.92 38.49 -1.66
N SER A 34 2.12 37.99 -0.44
CA SER A 34 1.34 38.34 0.76
C SER A 34 -0.18 38.10 0.61
N GLU A 35 -0.53 37.03 -0.12
CA GLU A 35 -1.92 36.64 -0.40
C GLU A 35 -2.19 35.19 0.06
N LEU A 36 -3.44 34.91 0.44
CA LEU A 36 -3.90 33.54 0.67
C LEU A 36 -4.11 32.81 -0.66
N ARG A 37 -3.72 31.55 -0.72
CA ARG A 37 -3.91 30.64 -1.86
C ARG A 37 -4.65 29.39 -1.40
N SER A 38 -5.56 28.91 -2.24
CA SER A 38 -6.24 27.64 -2.01
C SER A 38 -5.48 26.48 -2.62
N LEU A 39 -5.80 25.24 -2.22
CA LEU A 39 -5.26 24.02 -2.79
C LEU A 39 -5.52 23.90 -4.31
N GLU A 40 -6.58 24.54 -4.81
CA GLU A 40 -6.93 24.57 -6.24
C GLU A 40 -6.17 25.64 -7.03
N CYS A 41 -5.62 26.66 -6.34
CA CYS A 41 -4.88 27.75 -6.97
C CYS A 41 -3.37 27.49 -7.04
N VAL A 42 -2.90 26.37 -6.49
CA VAL A 42 -1.47 26.01 -6.45
C VAL A 42 -1.20 24.77 -7.30
N SER A 43 0.02 24.65 -7.80
CA SER A 43 0.50 23.44 -8.46
C SER A 43 0.90 22.39 -7.43
N HIS A 44 0.62 21.13 -7.72
CA HIS A 44 0.98 19.99 -6.89
C HIS A 44 2.15 19.25 -7.54
N GLU A 45 3.15 18.91 -6.73
CA GLU A 45 4.33 18.19 -7.16
C GLU A 45 4.48 16.88 -6.38
N VAL A 46 5.07 15.87 -7.01
CA VAL A 46 5.31 14.57 -6.39
C VAL A 46 6.73 14.57 -5.83
N ASP A 47 6.84 14.53 -4.50
CA ASP A 47 8.14 14.54 -3.81
C ASP A 47 8.66 13.12 -3.52
N SER A 48 7.81 12.22 -3.03
CA SER A 48 8.21 10.86 -2.67
C SER A 48 7.09 9.83 -2.87
N HIS A 49 7.48 8.57 -3.01
CA HIS A 49 6.58 7.42 -3.06
C HIS A 49 6.80 6.57 -1.82
N TYR A 50 5.72 6.09 -1.18
CA TYR A 50 5.85 5.23 -0.01
C TYR A 50 4.72 4.20 0.06
N CYS A 51 4.98 3.10 0.76
CA CYS A 51 3.95 2.10 1.05
C CYS A 51 3.23 2.46 2.37
N PRO A 52 1.89 2.53 2.40
CA PRO A 52 1.16 2.84 3.64
C PRO A 52 1.25 1.71 4.68
N SER A 53 1.56 0.48 4.26
CA SER A 53 1.58 -0.69 5.14
C SER A 53 2.93 -0.90 5.84
N CYS A 54 4.06 -0.75 5.13
CA CYS A 54 5.39 -0.88 5.72
C CYS A 54 6.11 0.45 5.96
N LEU A 55 5.55 1.57 5.50
CA LEU A 55 6.10 2.93 5.61
C LEU A 55 7.48 3.09 4.95
N GLU A 56 7.81 2.21 4.02
CA GLU A 56 9.05 2.25 3.26
C GLU A 56 8.95 3.26 2.13
N ASN A 57 9.95 4.15 2.03
CA ASN A 57 10.08 5.12 0.95
C ASN A 57 10.75 4.45 -0.26
N MET A 58 10.14 4.61 -1.43
CA MET A 58 10.59 4.05 -2.69
C MET A 58 11.08 5.18 -3.62
N PRO A 59 12.33 5.11 -4.13
CA PRO A 59 12.82 6.04 -5.13
C PRO A 59 11.96 6.02 -6.40
N SER A 60 11.80 7.15 -7.10
CA SER A 60 10.91 7.25 -8.27
C SER A 60 11.27 6.31 -9.42
N ALA A 61 12.56 6.00 -9.62
CA ALA A 61 12.99 5.03 -10.62
C ALA A 61 12.52 3.60 -10.29
N GLU A 62 12.59 3.22 -9.02
CA GLU A 62 12.13 1.92 -8.53
C GLU A 62 10.59 1.84 -8.56
N ALA A 63 9.91 2.92 -8.15
CA ALA A 63 8.46 3.01 -8.24
C ALA A 63 7.98 2.81 -9.68
N LYS A 64 8.64 3.46 -10.66
CA LYS A 64 8.34 3.26 -12.09
C LYS A 64 8.55 1.81 -12.52
N LEU A 65 9.66 1.18 -12.14
CA LEU A 65 9.97 -0.20 -12.50
C LEU A 65 8.95 -1.19 -11.90
N LYS A 66 8.58 -1.00 -10.63
CA LYS A 66 7.62 -1.83 -9.89
C LYS A 66 6.16 -1.42 -10.11
N LYS A 67 5.87 -0.56 -11.09
CA LYS A 67 4.51 -0.09 -11.43
C LYS A 67 3.76 0.53 -10.24
N ASN A 68 4.48 1.33 -9.43
CA ASN A 68 4.01 1.99 -8.22
C ASN A 68 3.48 1.01 -7.15
N ARG A 69 4.07 -0.19 -7.04
CA ARG A 69 3.70 -1.20 -6.04
C ARG A 69 4.86 -1.53 -5.11
N CYS A 70 4.52 -1.81 -3.86
CA CYS A 70 5.45 -2.42 -2.92
C CYS A 70 5.68 -3.89 -3.29
N ALA A 71 6.91 -4.39 -3.12
CA ALA A 71 7.24 -5.79 -3.38
C ALA A 71 6.91 -6.73 -2.20
N ASN A 72 6.74 -6.17 -0.99
CA ASN A 72 6.61 -6.92 0.25
C ASN A 72 5.19 -6.95 0.81
N CYS A 73 4.37 -5.95 0.47
CA CYS A 73 3.00 -5.81 0.96
C CYS A 73 2.01 -6.16 -0.15
N PHE A 74 0.96 -6.89 0.21
CA PHE A 74 -0.07 -7.36 -0.71
C PHE A 74 -1.44 -6.99 -0.16
N ASP A 75 -2.39 -6.66 -1.04
CA ASP A 75 -3.76 -6.37 -0.65
C ASP A 75 -4.68 -7.55 -0.97
N CYS A 76 -5.65 -7.78 -0.09
CA CYS A 76 -6.60 -8.87 -0.25
C CYS A 76 -7.51 -8.62 -1.46
N PRO A 77 -7.63 -9.58 -2.40
CA PRO A 77 -8.46 -9.39 -3.59
C PRO A 77 -9.96 -9.30 -3.29
N GLY A 78 -10.41 -9.77 -2.12
CA GLY A 78 -11.83 -9.74 -1.74
C GLY A 78 -12.29 -8.48 -1.00
N CYS A 79 -11.40 -7.81 -0.26
CA CYS A 79 -11.79 -6.67 0.60
C CYS A 79 -10.80 -5.50 0.61
N MET A 80 -9.72 -5.57 -0.18
CA MET A 80 -8.68 -4.54 -0.28
C MET A 80 -7.91 -4.23 1.02
N HIS A 81 -8.11 -5.04 2.07
CA HIS A 81 -7.32 -4.93 3.29
C HIS A 81 -5.94 -5.56 3.10
N THR A 82 -4.89 -4.94 3.65
CA THR A 82 -3.52 -5.46 3.58
C THR A 82 -3.43 -6.87 4.19
N LEU A 83 -2.81 -7.78 3.44
CA LEU A 83 -2.57 -9.16 3.84
C LEU A 83 -1.40 -9.27 4.83
N SER A 84 -1.47 -10.30 5.65
CA SER A 84 -0.41 -10.66 6.60
C SER A 84 0.18 -12.02 6.24
N THR A 85 1.50 -12.16 6.32
CA THR A 85 2.17 -13.46 6.19
C THR A 85 2.03 -14.23 7.50
N ARG A 86 1.47 -15.44 7.43
CA ARG A 86 1.33 -16.35 8.58
C ARG A 86 2.18 -17.59 8.38
N ALA A 87 2.74 -18.10 9.48
CA ALA A 87 3.55 -19.31 9.48
C ALA A 87 2.77 -20.52 10.00
N THR A 88 2.99 -21.67 9.40
CA THR A 88 2.55 -22.99 9.89
C THR A 88 3.70 -23.99 9.78
N SER A 89 3.77 -24.94 10.70
CA SER A 89 4.72 -26.05 10.63
C SER A 89 4.09 -27.23 9.89
N ILE A 90 4.71 -27.67 8.80
CA ILE A 90 4.36 -28.90 8.09
C ILE A 90 5.40 -29.96 8.39
N SER A 91 4.94 -31.15 8.78
CA SER A 91 5.77 -32.35 8.89
C SER A 91 6.01 -32.92 7.50
N THR A 92 7.27 -32.97 7.06
CA THR A 92 7.65 -33.65 5.82
C THR A 92 8.57 -34.81 6.15
N GLN A 93 8.30 -35.98 5.58
CA GLN A 93 9.20 -37.13 5.67
C GLN A 93 10.49 -36.85 4.89
N LEU A 94 11.63 -37.21 5.45
CA LEU A 94 12.92 -37.08 4.77
C LEU A 94 12.98 -38.06 3.58
N PRO A 95 13.45 -37.61 2.39
CA PRO A 95 13.61 -38.50 1.23
C PRO A 95 14.55 -39.68 1.51
N ASP A 96 15.56 -39.48 2.35
CA ASP A 96 16.58 -40.48 2.71
C ASP A 96 16.15 -41.46 3.80
N ASP A 97 15.11 -41.16 4.60
CA ASP A 97 14.74 -41.98 5.75
C ASP A 97 13.26 -41.76 6.14
N PRO A 98 12.33 -42.64 5.72
CA PRO A 98 10.89 -42.45 5.94
C PRO A 98 10.47 -42.52 7.43
N ALA A 99 11.37 -42.97 8.32
CA ALA A 99 11.14 -42.98 9.77
C ALA A 99 11.46 -41.62 10.43
N LYS A 100 12.18 -40.72 9.76
CA LYS A 100 12.52 -39.39 10.29
C LYS A 100 11.61 -38.32 9.72
N THR A 101 10.78 -37.76 10.59
CA THR A 101 9.92 -36.62 10.27
C THR A 101 10.64 -35.32 10.58
N THR A 102 10.74 -34.41 9.60
CA THR A 102 11.28 -33.06 9.83
C THR A 102 10.15 -32.04 9.77
N MET A 103 10.11 -31.13 10.73
CA MET A 103 9.21 -29.97 10.68
C MET A 103 9.83 -28.86 9.84
N LYS A 104 9.14 -28.47 8.76
CA LYS A 104 9.51 -27.31 7.95
C LYS A 104 8.51 -26.17 8.20
N LYS A 105 9.03 -24.94 8.30
CA LYS A 105 8.18 -23.74 8.36
C LYS A 105 7.66 -23.45 6.96
N ALA A 106 6.37 -23.18 6.87
CA ALA A 106 5.67 -22.82 5.66
C ALA A 106 4.87 -21.54 5.89
N TYR A 107 4.86 -20.68 4.89
CA TYR A 107 4.27 -19.35 4.97
C TYR A 107 3.13 -19.21 3.95
N TYR A 108 2.00 -18.66 4.38
CA TYR A 108 0.84 -18.34 3.54
C TYR A 108 0.33 -16.93 3.82
N LEU A 109 -0.37 -16.32 2.87
CA LEU A 109 -0.96 -15.00 3.05
C LEU A 109 -2.39 -15.12 3.58
N ALA A 110 -2.75 -14.27 4.54
CA ALA A 110 -4.07 -14.27 5.15
C ALA A 110 -4.58 -12.86 5.42
N CYS A 111 -5.88 -12.65 5.18
CA CYS A 111 -6.57 -11.42 5.51
C CYS A 111 -7.16 -11.47 6.92
N GLY A 112 -6.85 -10.48 7.76
CA GLY A 112 -7.43 -10.35 9.10
C GLY A 112 -8.91 -9.95 9.11
N PHE A 113 -9.41 -9.34 8.03
CA PHE A 113 -10.78 -8.82 7.94
C PHE A 113 -11.78 -9.88 7.44
N CYS A 114 -11.58 -10.40 6.23
CA CYS A 114 -12.53 -11.32 5.58
C CYS A 114 -12.15 -12.80 5.67
N ARG A 115 -11.06 -13.15 6.37
CA ARG A 115 -10.53 -14.52 6.53
C ARG A 115 -10.07 -15.22 5.24
N TRP A 116 -10.02 -14.50 4.12
CA TRP A 116 -9.41 -14.99 2.87
C TRP A 116 -7.96 -15.44 3.09
N THR A 117 -7.58 -16.55 2.46
CA THR A 117 -6.21 -17.06 2.46
C THR A 117 -5.69 -17.34 1.04
N SER A 118 -4.37 -17.29 0.85
CA SER A 118 -3.76 -17.67 -0.43
C SER A 118 -4.03 -19.14 -0.82
N ARG A 119 -4.38 -19.98 0.16
CA ARG A 119 -4.75 -21.38 -0.07
C ARG A 119 -6.13 -21.52 -0.72
N ASP A 120 -7.03 -20.56 -0.51
CA ASP A 120 -8.38 -20.56 -1.09
C ASP A 120 -8.34 -20.51 -2.62
N VAL A 121 -7.27 -19.94 -3.18
CA VAL A 121 -7.00 -19.86 -4.62
C VAL A 121 -5.90 -20.82 -5.09
N GLY A 122 -5.50 -21.77 -4.23
CA GLY A 122 -4.54 -22.81 -4.56
C GLY A 122 -3.07 -22.36 -4.67
N MET A 123 -2.71 -21.19 -4.13
CA MET A 123 -1.29 -20.79 -4.10
C MET A 123 -0.53 -21.62 -3.06
N ALA A 124 0.56 -22.25 -3.49
CA ALA A 124 1.42 -23.05 -2.62
C ALA A 124 2.13 -22.18 -1.58
N ASP A 125 2.21 -22.70 -0.35
CA ASP A 125 2.96 -22.08 0.73
C ASP A 125 4.45 -21.94 0.38
N LYS A 126 5.08 -20.88 0.88
CA LYS A 126 6.51 -20.60 0.66
C LYS A 126 7.34 -21.05 1.85
N SER A 127 8.59 -21.45 1.61
CA SER A 127 9.56 -21.80 2.66
C SER A 127 10.21 -20.57 3.32
N VAL A 128 10.11 -19.41 2.66
CA VAL A 128 10.60 -18.11 3.14
C VAL A 128 9.43 -17.15 3.33
N ALA A 129 9.53 -16.27 4.33
CA ALA A 129 8.45 -15.36 4.70
C ALA A 129 8.23 -14.23 3.66
N SER A 130 9.30 -13.78 3.02
CA SER A 130 9.33 -12.64 2.09
C SER A 130 10.10 -13.00 0.81
N GLY A 131 9.79 -12.32 -0.30
CA GLY A 131 10.48 -12.46 -1.58
C GLY A 131 10.11 -13.67 -2.44
N GLY A 132 9.39 -14.66 -1.90
CA GLY A 132 8.93 -15.84 -2.65
C GLY A 132 7.56 -15.70 -3.33
N TRP A 133 6.87 -14.58 -3.09
CA TRP A 133 5.55 -14.28 -3.65
C TRP A 133 5.72 -13.58 -4.98
N GLN A 134 5.43 -14.28 -6.08
CA GLN A 134 5.59 -13.76 -7.44
C GLN A 134 4.23 -13.68 -8.13
N GLU A 135 4.01 -12.58 -8.85
CA GLU A 135 2.87 -12.43 -9.75
C GLU A 135 3.17 -13.15 -11.08
N PRO A 136 2.20 -13.88 -11.66
CA PRO A 136 2.35 -14.45 -13.00
C PRO A 136 2.65 -13.36 -14.05
N GLU A 137 3.49 -13.70 -15.03
CA GLU A 137 3.73 -12.80 -16.16
C GLU A 137 2.47 -12.61 -17.00
N ASN A 138 2.31 -11.42 -17.60
CA ASN A 138 1.18 -11.15 -18.46
C ASN A 138 1.28 -12.04 -19.73
N PRO A 139 0.26 -12.87 -20.05
CA PRO A 139 0.26 -13.74 -21.22
C PRO A 139 0.46 -13.03 -22.57
N HIS A 140 0.20 -11.73 -22.63
CA HIS A 140 0.32 -10.92 -23.86
C HIS A 140 1.56 -10.02 -23.89
N THR A 141 2.58 -10.30 -23.08
CA THR A 141 3.79 -9.46 -23.03
C THR A 141 4.59 -9.45 -24.34
N GLN A 142 4.50 -10.50 -25.15
CA GLN A 142 5.25 -10.64 -26.43
C GLN A 142 4.45 -10.26 -27.68
N ARG A 143 3.21 -9.77 -27.53
CA ARG A 143 2.34 -9.41 -28.66
C ARG A 143 2.52 -7.94 -29.03
#